data_AF-A0A966D4S0-F1
#
_entry.id   AF-A0A966D4S0-F1
#
_cell.length_a   1.000
_cell.length_b   1.000
_cell.length_c   1.000
_cell.angle_alpha   90.00
_cell.angle_beta   90.00
_cell.angle_gamma   90.00
#
_symmetry.space_group_name_H-M   'P 1'
#
loop_
_entity.id
_entity.type
_entity.pdbx_description
1 polymer ?
#
loop_
_entity_poly.entity_id
_entity_poly.type
_entity_poly.pdbx_seq_one_letter_code
_entity_poly.pdbx_strand_id
1 'polypeptide(L)'
;MKKLYFSFVGLLTFLENLLCAFGIIFATVFTVIQIVNRYWLHFEIMWISDLVLNIFVLAAIISIAITTREDAHTAVDVFVERMFRGEKSSKFIKIIINIACLGIIWLLMPIFYAYFLRALKFDEWATLVPWFNTSWLVEAIFVMFILCVFHIIHNTVLQAIDLYRLCSGGAKE
;
A
#
# COMPACT_ATOMS: atom_id res chain seq x y z
N MET A 1 8.16 22.35 13.93
CA MET A 1 8.04 21.64 12.63
C MET A 1 8.17 20.13 12.75
N LYS A 2 9.20 19.57 13.41
CA LYS A 2 9.34 18.10 13.61
C LYS A 2 8.11 17.43 14.23
N LYS A 3 7.54 18.01 15.30
CA LYS A 3 6.34 17.48 15.99
C LYS A 3 5.10 17.39 15.09
N LEU A 4 4.96 18.33 14.16
CA LEU A 4 3.82 18.40 13.24
C LEU A 4 3.92 17.31 12.16
N TYR A 5 5.12 17.10 11.63
CA TYR A 5 5.42 16.03 10.67
C TYR A 5 5.17 14.64 11.28
N PHE A 6 5.69 14.38 12.48
CA PHE A 6 5.45 13.10 13.16
C PHE A 6 3.96 12.86 13.48
N SER A 7 3.23 13.91 13.85
CA SER A 7 1.78 13.80 14.08
C SER A 7 1.00 13.52 12.80
N PHE A 8 1.41 14.11 11.67
CA PHE A 8 0.79 13.87 10.37
C PHE A 8 1.02 12.43 9.89
N VAL A 9 2.26 11.93 9.99
CA VAL A 9 2.58 10.53 9.66
C VAL A 9 1.81 9.57 10.57
N GLY A 10 1.69 9.87 11.86
CA GLY A 10 0.91 9.06 12.80
C GLY A 10 -0.58 9.02 12.45
N LEU A 11 -1.18 10.16 12.07
CA LEU A 11 -2.57 10.22 11.63
C LEU A 11 -2.79 9.42 10.34
N LEU A 12 -1.89 9.57 9.37
CA LEU A 12 -1.93 8.83 8.11
C LEU A 12 -1.88 7.31 8.36
N THR A 13 -0.95 6.86 9.20
CA THR A 13 -0.83 5.43 9.59
C THR A 13 -2.09 4.91 10.27
N PHE A 14 -2.68 5.70 11.17
CA PHE A 14 -3.92 5.31 11.85
C PHE A 14 -5.07 5.16 10.85
N LEU A 15 -5.22 6.10 9.91
CA LEU A 15 -6.25 6.07 8.89
C LEU A 15 -6.08 4.89 7.93
N GLU A 16 -4.86 4.63 7.45
CA GLU A 16 -4.57 3.49 6.57
C GLU A 16 -4.92 2.15 7.24
N ASN A 17 -4.45 1.95 8.47
CA ASN A 17 -4.70 0.71 9.21
C ASN A 17 -6.19 0.55 9.52
N LEU A 18 -6.89 1.63 9.90
CA LEU A 18 -8.31 1.60 10.18
C LEU A 18 -9.12 1.25 8.92
N LEU A 19 -8.81 1.88 7.79
CA LEU A 19 -9.52 1.70 6.53
C LEU A 19 -9.28 0.29 5.95
N CYS A 20 -8.04 -0.21 6.02
CA CYS A 20 -7.70 -1.57 5.63
C CYS A 20 -8.40 -2.61 6.53
N ALA A 21 -8.32 -2.46 7.85
CA ALA A 21 -8.98 -3.36 8.79
C ALA A 21 -10.50 -3.36 8.60
N PHE A 22 -11.10 -2.19 8.44
CA PHE A 22 -12.52 -2.05 8.14
C PHE A 22 -12.89 -2.77 6.84
N GLY A 23 -12.12 -2.56 5.76
CA GLY A 23 -12.37 -3.20 4.47
C GLY A 23 -12.29 -4.73 4.52
N ILE A 24 -11.31 -5.30 5.23
CA ILE A 24 -11.16 -6.75 5.38
C ILE A 24 -12.30 -7.35 6.23
N ILE A 25 -12.63 -6.73 7.37
CA ILE A 25 -13.72 -7.20 8.24
C ILE A 25 -15.05 -7.12 7.49
N PHE A 26 -15.30 -6.00 6.81
CA PHE A 26 -16.50 -5.80 6.02
C PHE A 26 -16.62 -6.86 4.91
N ALA A 27 -15.56 -7.04 4.11
CA ALA A 27 -15.55 -8.04 3.04
C ALA A 27 -15.79 -9.45 3.58
N THR A 28 -15.19 -9.79 4.73
CA THR A 28 -15.36 -11.10 5.36
C THR A 28 -16.80 -11.32 5.84
N VAL A 29 -17.37 -10.37 6.58
CA VAL A 29 -18.74 -10.46 7.12
C VAL A 29 -19.76 -10.57 5.99
N PHE A 30 -19.63 -9.71 4.97
CA PHE A 30 -20.56 -9.74 3.84
C PHE A 30 -20.40 -11.01 2.99
N THR A 31 -19.19 -11.54 2.82
CA THR A 31 -18.98 -12.84 2.17
C THR A 31 -19.67 -13.96 2.94
N VAL A 32 -19.58 -13.97 4.28
CA VAL A 32 -20.29 -14.97 5.11
C VAL A 32 -21.80 -14.84 4.96
N ILE A 33 -22.34 -13.60 4.96
CA ILE A 33 -23.77 -13.36 4.72
C ILE A 33 -24.19 -13.88 3.34
N GLN A 34 -23.36 -13.67 2.31
CA GLN A 34 -23.64 -14.20 0.97
C GLN A 34 -23.65 -15.72 0.93
N ILE A 35 -22.70 -16.38 1.59
CA ILE A 35 -22.66 -17.84 1.68
C ILE A 35 -23.96 -18.33 2.32
N VAL A 36 -24.36 -17.77 3.47
CA VAL A 36 -25.61 -18.16 4.14
C VAL A 36 -26.83 -17.89 3.24
N ASN A 37 -26.91 -16.71 2.62
CA ASN A 37 -28.05 -16.34 1.79
C ASN A 37 -28.16 -17.22 0.51
N ARG A 38 -27.03 -17.57 -0.09
CA ARG A 38 -26.97 -18.42 -1.27
C ARG A 38 -27.32 -19.88 -0.96
N TYR A 39 -26.77 -20.43 0.11
CA TYR A 39 -26.93 -21.86 0.42
C TYR A 39 -28.16 -22.19 1.28
N TRP A 40 -28.65 -21.30 2.13
CA TRP A 40 -29.88 -21.52 2.91
C TRP A 40 -31.10 -20.88 2.29
N LEU A 41 -31.03 -19.59 1.95
CA LEU A 41 -32.17 -18.82 1.45
C LEU A 41 -32.38 -18.99 -0.07
N HIS A 42 -31.39 -19.54 -0.80
CA HIS A 42 -31.41 -19.69 -2.26
C HIS A 42 -31.65 -18.39 -3.02
N PHE A 43 -31.45 -17.23 -2.37
CA PHE A 43 -31.56 -15.91 -2.96
C PHE A 43 -30.16 -15.33 -3.13
N GLU A 44 -29.64 -15.34 -4.36
CA GLU A 44 -28.36 -14.72 -4.67
C GLU A 44 -28.56 -13.22 -4.95
N ILE A 45 -28.16 -12.40 -3.97
CA ILE A 45 -28.17 -10.95 -4.13
C ILE A 45 -26.90 -10.53 -4.87
N MET A 46 -27.02 -10.37 -6.19
CA MET A 46 -25.91 -10.07 -7.10
C MET A 46 -25.12 -8.80 -6.73
N TRP A 47 -25.80 -7.72 -6.31
CA TRP A 47 -25.14 -6.45 -6.00
C TRP A 47 -24.20 -6.54 -4.78
N ILE A 48 -24.46 -7.45 -3.83
CA ILE A 48 -23.60 -7.63 -2.66
C ILE A 48 -22.23 -8.17 -3.10
N SER A 49 -22.19 -8.98 -4.17
CA SER A 49 -20.94 -9.60 -4.64
C SER A 49 -20.01 -8.55 -5.21
N ASP A 50 -20.54 -7.68 -6.06
CA ASP A 50 -19.80 -6.55 -6.62
C ASP A 50 -19.37 -5.57 -5.51
N LEU A 51 -20.22 -5.31 -4.51
CA LEU A 51 -19.85 -4.43 -3.40
C LEU A 51 -18.69 -5.00 -2.57
N VAL A 52 -18.74 -6.29 -2.24
CA VAL A 52 -17.66 -6.98 -1.51
C VAL A 52 -16.36 -6.93 -2.30
N LEU A 53 -16.41 -7.21 -3.60
CA LEU A 53 -15.25 -7.15 -4.47
C LEU A 53 -14.61 -5.76 -4.47
N ASN A 54 -15.40 -4.70 -4.66
CA ASN A 54 -14.89 -3.33 -4.72
C ASN A 54 -14.27 -2.89 -3.38
N ILE A 55 -14.90 -3.23 -2.25
CA ILE A 55 -14.37 -2.91 -0.91
C ILE A 55 -13.10 -3.71 -0.61
N PHE A 56 -13.06 -4.97 -1.05
CA PHE A 56 -11.86 -5.80 -0.93
C PHE A 56 -10.71 -5.25 -1.78
N VAL A 57 -10.97 -4.81 -3.01
CA VAL A 57 -9.97 -4.17 -3.87
C VAL A 57 -9.44 -2.89 -3.22
N LEU A 58 -10.31 -2.05 -2.64
CA LEU A 58 -9.88 -0.88 -1.86
C LEU A 58 -8.94 -1.28 -0.72
N ALA A 59 -9.32 -2.27 0.08
CA ALA A 59 -8.51 -2.77 1.18
C ALA A 59 -7.16 -3.30 0.69
N ALA A 60 -7.14 -4.02 -0.43
CA ALA A 60 -5.92 -4.53 -1.06
C ALA A 60 -5.00 -3.39 -1.52
N ILE A 61 -5.55 -2.33 -2.14
CA ILE A 61 -4.78 -1.15 -2.55
C ILE A 61 -4.13 -0.49 -1.33
N ILE A 62 -4.89 -0.26 -0.25
CA ILE A 62 -4.35 0.34 0.99
C ILE A 62 -3.32 -0.58 1.64
N SER A 63 -3.56 -1.90 1.61
CA SER A 63 -2.61 -2.89 2.12
C SER A 63 -1.26 -2.78 1.42
N ILE A 64 -1.20 -2.45 0.12
CA ILE A 64 0.07 -2.24 -0.59
C ILE A 64 0.84 -1.05 0.02
N ALA A 65 0.18 0.07 0.29
CA ALA A 65 0.82 1.22 0.95
C ALA A 65 1.34 0.87 2.35
N ILE A 66 0.54 0.16 3.16
CA ILE A 66 0.94 -0.29 4.50
C ILE A 66 2.15 -1.22 4.42
N THR A 67 2.15 -2.16 3.47
CA THR A 67 3.22 -3.12 3.23
C THR A 67 4.52 -2.42 2.83
N THR A 68 4.44 -1.35 2.05
CA THR A 68 5.58 -0.48 1.72
C THR A 68 6.06 0.34 2.93
N ARG A 69 5.16 0.78 3.81
CA ARG A 69 5.50 1.51 5.05
C ARG A 69 6.22 0.63 6.07
N GLU A 70 5.76 -0.61 6.25
CA GLU A 70 6.29 -1.55 7.25
C GLU A 70 7.54 -2.30 6.79
N ASP A 71 8.13 -1.92 5.64
CA ASP A 71 9.28 -2.59 5.06
C ASP A 71 9.07 -4.10 4.95
N ALA A 72 7.91 -4.51 4.41
CA ALA A 72 7.60 -5.91 4.15
C ALA A 72 8.51 -6.57 3.10
N HIS A 73 9.52 -5.84 2.60
CA HIS A 73 10.77 -6.46 2.13
C HIS A 73 11.42 -7.36 3.20
N THR A 74 10.91 -7.42 4.43
CA THR A 74 11.31 -8.30 5.54
C THR A 74 11.72 -9.71 5.10
N ALA A 75 11.03 -10.34 4.14
CA ALA A 75 11.45 -11.67 3.64
C ALA A 75 12.77 -11.61 2.84
N VAL A 76 12.92 -10.61 1.97
CA VAL A 76 14.15 -10.33 1.22
C VAL A 76 15.24 -9.80 2.16
N ASP A 77 14.90 -9.00 3.15
CA ASP A 77 15.81 -8.45 4.15
C ASP A 77 16.39 -9.55 5.04
N VAL A 78 15.56 -10.47 5.55
CA VAL A 78 16.01 -11.64 6.31
C VAL A 78 16.91 -12.54 5.45
N PHE A 79 16.58 -12.68 4.17
CA PHE A 79 17.41 -13.43 3.23
C PHE A 79 18.77 -12.75 3.01
N VAL A 80 18.79 -11.44 2.80
CA VAL A 80 20.00 -10.63 2.62
C VAL A 80 20.85 -10.61 3.88
N GLU A 81 20.26 -10.45 5.07
CA GLU A 81 20.97 -10.48 6.35
C GLU A 81 21.56 -11.86 6.65
N ARG A 82 20.88 -12.94 6.25
CA ARG A 82 21.40 -14.30 6.40
C ARG A 82 22.56 -14.60 5.46
N MET A 83 22.54 -14.06 4.24
CA MET A 83 23.61 -14.24 3.26
C MET A 83 24.79 -13.29 3.49
N PHE A 84 24.53 -12.04 3.85
CA PHE A 84 25.55 -11.01 4.08
C PHE A 84 25.66 -10.69 5.57
N ARG A 85 26.63 -11.31 6.25
CA ARG A 85 26.93 -11.09 7.68
C ARG A 85 27.43 -9.67 8.03
N GLY A 86 27.63 -8.79 7.04
CA GLY A 86 28.14 -7.44 7.25
C GLY A 86 27.01 -6.42 7.38
N GLU A 87 26.89 -5.76 8.53
CA GLU A 87 25.86 -4.76 8.83
C GLU A 87 25.82 -3.61 7.80
N LYS A 88 26.99 -3.21 7.27
CA LYS A 88 27.11 -2.21 6.20
C LYS A 88 26.60 -2.72 4.85
N SER A 89 26.88 -3.98 4.51
CA SER A 89 26.52 -4.58 3.22
C SER A 89 25.01 -4.85 3.13
N SER A 90 24.38 -5.27 4.23
CA SER A 90 22.92 -5.44 4.29
C SER A 90 22.22 -4.10 4.05
N LYS A 91 22.65 -3.03 4.72
CA LYS A 91 22.07 -1.68 4.55
C LYS A 91 22.25 -1.13 3.13
N PHE A 92 23.40 -1.37 2.50
CA PHE A 92 23.61 -0.99 1.09
C PHE A 92 22.65 -1.71 0.14
N ILE A 93 22.42 -3.01 0.34
CA ILE A 93 21.48 -3.78 -0.48
C ILE A 93 20.05 -3.29 -0.30
N LYS A 94 19.63 -2.94 0.93
CA LYS A 94 18.31 -2.35 1.19
C LYS A 94 18.09 -1.03 0.44
N ILE A 95 19.11 -0.17 0.39
CA ILE A 95 19.07 1.07 -0.41
C ILE A 95 18.92 0.75 -1.91
N ILE A 96 19.64 -0.25 -2.42
CA ILE A 96 19.51 -0.67 -3.83
C ILE A 96 18.10 -1.18 -4.13
N ILE A 97 17.51 -1.98 -3.25
CA ILE A 97 16.13 -2.47 -3.39
C ILE A 97 15.15 -1.30 -3.42
N ASN A 98 15.28 -0.34 -2.49
CA ASN A 98 14.44 0.86 -2.46
C ASN A 98 14.56 1.69 -3.74
N ILE A 99 15.78 1.85 -4.28
CA ILE A 99 16.02 2.54 -5.56
C ILE A 99 15.37 1.77 -6.72
N ALA A 100 15.47 0.43 -6.74
CA ALA A 100 14.83 -0.39 -7.76
C ALA A 100 13.30 -0.27 -7.71
N CYS A 101 12.70 -0.30 -6.51
CA CYS A 101 11.27 -0.08 -6.30
C CYS A 101 10.84 1.32 -6.77
N LEU A 102 11.63 2.36 -6.46
CA LEU A 102 11.38 3.72 -6.95
C LEU A 102 11.43 3.78 -8.49
N GLY A 103 12.38 3.08 -9.11
CA GLY A 103 12.50 2.98 -10.57
C GLY A 103 11.29 2.31 -11.22
N ILE A 104 10.79 1.23 -10.62
CA ILE A 104 9.57 0.54 -11.08
C ILE A 104 8.35 1.47 -10.97
N ILE A 105 8.19 2.16 -9.83
CA ILE A 105 7.10 3.12 -9.63
C ILE A 105 7.19 4.26 -10.64
N TRP A 106 8.39 4.78 -10.90
CA TRP A 106 8.59 5.85 -11.88
C TRP A 106 8.21 5.42 -13.31
N LEU A 107 8.53 4.18 -13.69
CA LEU A 107 8.13 3.61 -14.98
C LEU A 107 6.61 3.46 -15.11
N LEU A 108 5.95 3.09 -14.01
CA LEU A 108 4.50 2.87 -13.95
C LEU A 108 3.68 4.16 -13.82
N MET A 109 4.26 5.22 -13.25
CA MET A 109 3.59 6.52 -13.05
C MET A 109 2.89 7.11 -14.28
N PRO A 110 3.49 7.17 -15.48
CA PRO A 110 2.79 7.73 -16.64
C PRO A 110 1.56 6.93 -17.04
N ILE A 111 1.59 5.60 -16.84
CA ILE A 111 0.46 4.72 -17.13
C ILE A 111 -0.67 5.03 -16.15
N PHE A 112 -0.39 5.04 -14.84
CA PHE A 112 -1.41 5.34 -13.83
C PHE A 112 -1.94 6.77 -13.92
N TYR A 113 -1.11 7.74 -14.28
CA TYR A 113 -1.55 9.11 -14.51
C TYR A 113 -2.53 9.21 -15.69
N ALA A 114 -2.28 8.47 -16.78
CA ALA A 114 -3.21 8.41 -17.91
C ALA A 114 -4.55 7.76 -17.52
N TYR A 115 -4.53 6.70 -16.71
CA TYR A 115 -5.73 6.09 -16.15
C TYR A 115 -6.49 7.03 -15.21
N PHE A 116 -5.78 7.78 -14.36
CA PHE A 116 -6.36 8.78 -13.47
C PHE A 116 -7.07 9.91 -14.23
N LEU A 117 -6.42 10.48 -15.24
CA LEU A 117 -7.04 11.50 -16.10
C LEU A 117 -8.28 10.97 -16.83
N ARG A 118 -8.25 9.69 -17.23
CA ARG A 118 -9.40 9.05 -17.85
C ARG A 118 -10.54 8.87 -16.85
N ALA A 119 -10.25 8.43 -15.64
CA ALA A 119 -11.22 8.24 -14.57
C ALA A 119 -11.91 9.56 -14.16
N LEU A 120 -11.19 10.68 -14.17
CA LEU A 120 -11.76 12.01 -13.93
C LEU A 120 -12.70 12.48 -15.05
N LYS A 121 -12.48 12.01 -16.28
CA LYS A 121 -13.22 12.45 -17.46
C LYS A 121 -14.41 11.55 -17.78
N PHE A 122 -14.34 10.28 -17.40
CA PHE A 122 -15.35 9.27 -17.66
C PHE A 122 -15.67 8.51 -16.37
N ASP A 123 -16.91 8.67 -15.89
CA ASP A 123 -17.43 7.87 -14.80
C ASP A 123 -17.64 6.43 -15.29
N GLU A 124 -16.87 5.50 -14.71
CA GLU A 124 -17.09 4.06 -14.87
C GLU A 124 -18.00 3.60 -13.74
N TRP A 125 -19.06 2.87 -14.07
CA TRP A 125 -20.05 2.38 -13.11
C TRP A 125 -19.92 0.87 -12.96
N ALA A 126 -20.11 0.36 -11.74
CA ALA A 126 -20.13 -1.07 -11.51
C ALA A 126 -21.27 -1.74 -12.30
N THR A 127 -20.98 -2.90 -12.88
CA THR A 127 -21.90 -3.63 -13.78
C THR A 127 -23.23 -3.99 -13.12
N LEU A 128 -23.23 -4.32 -11.83
CA LEU A 128 -24.42 -4.76 -11.10
C LEU A 128 -24.88 -3.75 -10.04
N VAL A 129 -24.17 -2.62 -9.89
CA VAL A 129 -24.49 -1.56 -8.91
C VAL A 129 -24.47 -0.19 -9.59
N PRO A 130 -25.59 0.22 -10.24
CA PRO A 130 -25.66 1.43 -11.06
C PRO A 130 -25.46 2.74 -10.29
N TRP A 131 -25.54 2.72 -8.96
CA TRP A 131 -25.28 3.88 -8.10
C TRP A 131 -23.84 3.91 -7.56
N PHE A 132 -23.03 2.89 -7.84
CA PHE A 132 -21.66 2.77 -7.37
C PHE A 132 -20.70 3.05 -8.52
N ASN A 133 -20.23 4.30 -8.57
CA ASN A 133 -19.13 4.71 -9.43
C ASN A 133 -17.88 3.89 -9.03
N THR A 134 -17.08 3.42 -9.97
CA THR A 134 -15.81 2.70 -9.74
C THR A 134 -14.58 3.55 -10.06
N SER A 135 -14.76 4.74 -10.65
CA SER A 135 -13.67 5.70 -10.94
C SER A 135 -12.91 6.10 -9.68
N TRP A 136 -13.57 6.20 -8.52
CA TRP A 136 -12.91 6.49 -7.24
C TRP A 136 -11.88 5.42 -6.82
N LEU A 137 -12.01 4.17 -7.29
CA LEU A 137 -10.98 3.14 -7.07
C LEU A 137 -9.71 3.45 -7.86
N VAL A 138 -9.85 3.92 -9.10
CA VAL A 138 -8.71 4.33 -9.93
C VAL A 138 -8.02 5.55 -9.32
N GLU A 139 -8.79 6.48 -8.77
CA GLU A 139 -8.27 7.60 -7.99
C GLU A 139 -7.53 7.12 -6.73
N ALA A 140 -8.10 6.16 -5.99
CA ALA A 140 -7.47 5.57 -4.82
C ALA A 140 -6.15 4.85 -5.16
N ILE A 141 -6.05 4.19 -6.31
CA ILE A 141 -4.79 3.60 -6.81
C ILE A 141 -3.75 4.70 -7.02
N PHE A 142 -4.13 5.82 -7.65
CA PHE A 142 -3.19 6.92 -7.87
C PHE A 142 -2.70 7.54 -6.55
N VAL A 143 -3.60 7.75 -5.58
CA VAL A 143 -3.23 8.22 -4.23
C VAL A 143 -2.30 7.22 -3.55
N MET A 144 -2.56 5.92 -3.65
CA MET A 144 -1.70 4.87 -3.11
C MET A 144 -0.29 4.94 -3.70
N PHE A 145 -0.15 5.16 -5.00
CA PHE A 145 1.16 5.32 -5.63
C PHE A 145 1.95 6.51 -5.07
N ILE A 146 1.28 7.64 -4.82
CA ILE A 146 1.90 8.81 -4.16
C ILE A 146 2.34 8.47 -2.74
N LEU A 147 1.52 7.75 -1.98
CA LEU A 147 1.85 7.30 -0.62
C LEU A 147 3.04 6.34 -0.61
N CYS A 148 3.10 5.40 -1.54
CA CYS A 148 4.24 4.49 -1.70
C CYS A 148 5.55 5.25 -1.99
N VAL A 149 5.53 6.25 -2.87
CA VAL A 149 6.71 7.11 -3.13
C VAL A 149 7.14 7.83 -1.84
N PHE A 150 6.18 8.40 -1.10
CA PHE A 150 6.46 9.07 0.16
C PHE A 150 7.11 8.13 1.19
N HIS A 151 6.56 6.91 1.35
CA HIS A 151 7.10 5.92 2.27
C HIS A 151 8.49 5.43 1.88
N ILE A 152 8.74 5.17 0.59
CA ILE A 152 10.06 4.75 0.08
C ILE A 152 11.11 5.84 0.31
N ILE A 153 10.78 7.10 0.03
CA ILE A 153 11.69 8.22 0.27
C ILE A 153 11.99 8.36 1.77
N HIS A 154 10.95 8.34 2.61
CA HIS A 154 11.11 8.43 4.06
C HIS A 154 12.01 7.31 4.60
N ASN A 155 11.78 6.07 4.16
CA ASN A 155 12.59 4.94 4.58
C ASN A 155 14.04 5.02 4.08
N THR A 156 14.25 5.40 2.82
CA THR A 156 15.59 5.58 2.24
C THR A 156 16.39 6.64 3.00
N VAL A 157 15.76 7.73 3.41
CA VAL A 157 16.41 8.78 4.21
C VAL A 157 16.82 8.27 5.59
N LEU A 158 15.97 7.49 6.27
CA LEU A 158 16.30 6.88 7.56
C LEU A 158 17.49 5.92 7.45
N GLN A 159 17.46 5.04 6.44
CA GLN A 159 18.56 4.11 6.19
C GLN A 159 19.88 4.82 5.84
N ALA A 160 19.82 5.91 5.08
CA ALA A 160 20.99 6.72 4.75
C ALA A 160 21.60 7.41 5.98
N ILE A 161 20.77 7.93 6.89
CA ILE A 161 21.21 8.54 8.16
C ILE A 161 21.89 7.49 9.06
N ASP A 162 21.30 6.30 9.18
CA ASP A 162 21.88 5.23 9.98
C ASP A 162 23.19 4.67 9.39
N LEU A 163 23.29 4.59 8.07
CA LEU A 163 24.54 4.24 7.39
C LEU A 163 25.62 5.30 7.63
N TYR A 164 25.27 6.59 7.54
CA TYR A 164 26.19 7.69 7.84
C TYR A 164 26.68 7.64 9.29
N ARG A 165 25.81 7.35 10.25
CA ARG A 165 26.18 7.17 11.67
C ARG A 165 27.13 6.00 11.89
N LEU A 166 26.91 4.86 11.22
CA LEU A 166 27.81 3.71 11.28
C LEU A 166 29.19 4.01 10.68
N CYS A 167 29.24 4.77 9.57
CA CYS A 167 30.50 5.20 8.97
C CYS A 167 31.22 6.25 9.82
N SER A 168 30.50 7.16 10.47
CA SER A 168 31.06 8.17 11.39
C SER A 168 31.49 7.58 12.74
N GLY A 169 30.82 6.55 13.23
CA GLY A 169 31.12 5.87 14.49
C GLY A 169 32.32 4.92 14.40
N GLY A 170 32.57 4.35 13.22
CA GLY A 170 33.75 3.52 12.95
C GLY A 170 35.06 4.29 12.76
N ALA A 171 35.07 5.61 12.91
CA ALA A 171 36.29 6.44 12.89
C ALA A 171 36.87 6.69 14.30
N LYS A 172 36.37 5.98 15.33
CA LYS A 172 36.77 6.12 16.74
C LYS A 172 37.38 4.86 17.35
N GLU A 173 37.83 3.92 16.54
CA GLU A 173 38.68 2.80 16.99
C GLU A 173 40.04 2.86 16.31
#